data_AF-B0X4Y1-F1
#
_entry.id   AF-B0X4Y1-F1
#
_cell.length_a   1.000
_cell.length_b   1.000
_cell.length_c   1.000
_cell.angle_alpha   90.00
_cell.angle_beta   90.00
_cell.angle_gamma   90.00
#
_symmetry.space_group_name_H-M   'P 1'
#
loop_
_entity.id
_entity.type
_entity.pdbx_description
1 polymer ?
#
loop_
_entity_poly.entity_id
_entity_poly.type
_entity_poly.pdbx_seq_one_letter_code
_entity_poly.pdbx_strand_id
1 'polypeptide(L)'
;MEKHGSFGIFTFSHYDDKKTIFYDFSKLDAFLDKLNEFGLYPAIELMGVPQGIYERESKRRFGYFWADLTMQLAARYLHRYGMKFVLDWRFETWNEPDLRGYNVLNFTTEEYISYVQSTRLGLDAAGRLFNNQLLIPLRGPAGLFKAELHHPFCWEILELCNKRPRKCPFEVLSFHRKGSGARADEILDGGLQLMDQIWERFPNLSGFKVSNDEADPIAGWSTPREFQSNVKYGAMLVSTVLQHWSAKFQGRFVNLESISHDNAFLSYHPFEFNQRTLLARFEMNETHPREVQFVAKPVYSALGMLASLGPLATDATFEKDNLSYVISYDLEPFYASILLTQSNDTFEPLKKRTALSLNITLPTLSSSSRIAYVVEGLQAGLNDPSGVWHYYGRPPYPTREQFAEMRSAQFLTPCASSSSSFVNGPWTSRVNREVVGNTTLVKFKTTIPTMTNPTITSFVRPYFEGEKFSFWEERLGYTFAAFDVTEDKVKKAHLALLGGSLLHERLKLLFPRQELDSASYEEVITRLTTHFDRPDEWGEVVHHARFHSLVQQPGQTLKQFVRVVKLEAQFCTFGSYAREAIRDRIVVGVRSDDLRNLLLADQHLTLESAERKVAIWAMLNKS
;
A
#
# COMPACT_ATOMS: atom_id res chain seq x y z
N MET A 1 -1.19 -13.59 18.89
CA MET A 1 -2.03 -13.02 17.81
C MET A 1 -1.86 -13.94 16.62
N GLU A 2 -2.62 -15.04 16.63
CA GLU A 2 -2.48 -16.11 15.66
C GLU A 2 -3.32 -15.75 14.42
N LYS A 3 -2.76 -15.97 13.23
CA LYS A 3 -3.52 -16.12 11.98
C LYS A 3 -4.41 -17.35 12.18
N HIS A 4 -5.56 -17.18 12.83
CA HIS A 4 -6.58 -18.21 12.78
C HIS A 4 -7.13 -18.17 11.36
N GLY A 5 -6.89 -19.23 10.58
CA GLY A 5 -7.52 -19.42 9.28
C GLY A 5 -9.05 -19.38 9.36
N SER A 6 -9.75 -19.75 8.28
CA SER A 6 -11.21 -19.61 8.11
C SER A 6 -12.11 -20.39 9.10
N PHE A 7 -11.58 -20.85 10.24
CA PHE A 7 -12.29 -21.46 11.35
C PHE A 7 -13.49 -20.61 11.78
N GLY A 8 -14.70 -21.08 11.47
CA GLY A 8 -15.97 -20.46 11.88
C GLY A 8 -16.62 -19.50 10.87
N ILE A 9 -16.04 -19.32 9.68
CA ILE A 9 -16.66 -18.57 8.58
C ILE A 9 -17.68 -19.41 7.79
N PHE A 10 -17.64 -20.74 7.93
CA PHE A 10 -18.69 -21.64 7.43
C PHE A 10 -18.93 -22.77 8.43
N THR A 11 -20.14 -23.32 8.43
CA THR A 11 -20.58 -24.32 9.43
C THR A 11 -21.26 -25.51 8.77
N PHE A 12 -21.42 -26.60 9.53
CA PHE A 12 -22.22 -27.73 9.09
C PHE A 12 -23.71 -27.38 9.14
N SER A 13 -24.44 -27.69 8.07
CA SER A 13 -25.89 -27.49 7.99
C SER A 13 -26.64 -28.78 8.32
N HIS A 14 -26.56 -29.80 7.46
CA HIS A 14 -27.27 -31.07 7.62
C HIS A 14 -26.64 -32.18 6.76
N TYR A 15 -27.13 -33.41 6.95
CA TYR A 15 -26.93 -34.49 5.98
C TYR A 15 -28.19 -34.67 5.14
N ASP A 16 -28.04 -35.02 3.86
CA ASP A 16 -29.17 -35.53 3.07
C ASP A 16 -29.46 -37.02 3.37
N ASP A 17 -30.49 -37.56 2.74
CA ASP A 17 -30.88 -38.98 2.83
C ASP A 17 -29.78 -39.95 2.38
N LYS A 18 -28.85 -39.49 1.54
CA LYS A 18 -27.69 -40.24 1.05
C LYS A 18 -26.44 -40.06 1.93
N LYS A 19 -26.54 -39.32 3.03
CA LYS A 19 -25.43 -38.95 3.94
C LYS A 19 -24.33 -38.11 3.30
N THR A 20 -24.69 -37.33 2.27
CA THR A 20 -23.91 -36.20 1.75
C THR A 20 -23.92 -35.07 2.78
N ILE A 21 -22.81 -34.36 2.92
CA ILE A 21 -22.69 -33.27 3.89
C ILE A 21 -23.15 -31.97 3.22
N PHE A 22 -23.97 -31.16 3.87
CA PHE A 22 -24.28 -29.80 3.42
C PHE A 22 -23.69 -28.78 4.37
N TYR A 23 -23.11 -27.71 3.82
CA TYR A 23 -22.46 -26.65 4.57
C TYR A 23 -23.23 -25.33 4.44
N ASP A 24 -23.24 -24.55 5.51
CA ASP A 24 -23.72 -23.17 5.51
C ASP A 24 -22.54 -22.21 5.28
N PHE A 25 -22.52 -21.59 4.09
CA PHE A 25 -21.53 -20.62 3.65
C PHE A 25 -21.98 -19.17 3.82
N SER A 26 -23.11 -18.88 4.49
CA SER A 26 -23.69 -17.53 4.55
C SER A 26 -22.73 -16.43 5.02
N LYS A 27 -21.90 -16.69 6.03
CA LYS A 27 -20.87 -15.73 6.49
C LYS A 27 -19.72 -15.58 5.49
N LEU A 28 -19.31 -16.67 4.85
CA LEU A 28 -18.30 -16.63 3.78
C LEU A 28 -18.80 -15.82 2.59
N ASP A 29 -20.06 -16.03 2.19
CA ASP A 29 -20.71 -15.28 1.13
C ASP A 29 -20.72 -13.78 1.45
N ALA A 30 -21.14 -13.39 2.66
CA ALA A 30 -21.16 -11.98 3.07
C ALA A 30 -19.76 -11.34 3.02
N PHE A 31 -18.72 -12.08 3.41
CA PHE A 31 -17.34 -11.61 3.33
C PHE A 31 -16.85 -11.46 1.88
N LEU A 32 -17.06 -12.48 1.04
CA LEU A 32 -16.63 -12.48 -0.35
C LEU A 32 -17.41 -11.48 -1.20
N ASP A 33 -18.69 -11.25 -0.90
CA ASP A 33 -19.49 -10.18 -1.51
C ASP A 33 -18.89 -8.81 -1.22
N LYS A 34 -18.41 -8.60 0.01
CA LYS A 34 -17.75 -7.35 0.39
C LYS A 34 -16.41 -7.18 -0.31
N LEU A 35 -15.63 -8.23 -0.49
CA LEU A 35 -14.40 -8.18 -1.29
C LEU A 35 -14.70 -7.83 -2.75
N ASN A 36 -15.73 -8.46 -3.34
CA ASN A 36 -16.16 -8.19 -4.71
C ASN A 36 -16.67 -6.75 -4.88
N GLU A 37 -17.40 -6.20 -3.90
CA GLU A 37 -17.81 -4.78 -3.90
C GLU A 37 -16.61 -3.83 -3.97
N PHE A 38 -15.48 -4.20 -3.36
CA PHE A 38 -14.23 -3.45 -3.42
C PHE A 38 -13.35 -3.77 -4.63
N GLY A 39 -13.79 -4.65 -5.53
CA GLY A 39 -13.01 -5.10 -6.69
C GLY A 39 -11.78 -5.92 -6.31
N LEU A 40 -11.80 -6.58 -5.15
CA LEU A 40 -10.72 -7.42 -4.65
C LEU A 40 -10.94 -8.88 -5.03
N TYR A 41 -9.84 -9.57 -5.37
CA TYR A 41 -9.82 -10.99 -5.68
C TYR A 41 -9.24 -11.75 -4.49
N PRO A 42 -9.94 -12.77 -3.96
CA PRO A 42 -9.45 -13.51 -2.82
C PRO A 42 -8.36 -14.51 -3.23
N ALA A 43 -7.39 -14.68 -2.32
CA ALA A 43 -6.64 -15.92 -2.19
C ALA A 43 -7.39 -16.80 -1.18
N ILE A 44 -8.00 -17.88 -1.66
CA ILE A 44 -8.71 -18.87 -0.86
C ILE A 44 -7.72 -19.95 -0.45
N GLU A 45 -7.11 -19.75 0.70
CA GLU A 45 -6.46 -20.83 1.44
C GLU A 45 -7.55 -21.80 1.92
N LEU A 46 -7.44 -23.08 1.55
CA LEU A 46 -8.35 -24.13 2.01
C LEU A 46 -8.00 -24.56 3.44
N MET A 47 -7.93 -23.56 4.31
CA MET A 47 -7.53 -23.63 5.70
C MET A 47 -8.73 -23.36 6.61
N GLY A 48 -9.02 -24.31 7.50
CA GLY A 48 -10.17 -24.25 8.41
C GLY A 48 -11.14 -25.41 8.19
N VAL A 49 -11.99 -25.66 9.18
CA VAL A 49 -13.00 -26.73 9.13
C VAL A 49 -14.36 -26.22 9.62
N PRO A 50 -15.47 -26.79 9.11
CA PRO A 50 -16.79 -26.45 9.61
C PRO A 50 -16.94 -26.95 11.04
N GLN A 51 -17.41 -26.07 11.92
CA GLN A 51 -17.60 -26.39 13.33
C GLN A 51 -18.60 -27.54 13.49
N GLY A 52 -18.26 -28.52 14.35
CA GLY A 52 -19.16 -29.60 14.77
C GLY A 52 -19.19 -30.86 13.89
N ILE A 53 -18.54 -30.88 12.71
CA ILE A 53 -18.58 -32.04 11.81
C ILE A 53 -17.22 -32.70 11.55
N TYR A 54 -16.13 -31.92 11.62
CA TYR A 54 -14.80 -32.41 11.25
C TYR A 54 -14.35 -33.62 12.08
N GLU A 55 -14.46 -33.56 13.41
CA GLU A 55 -14.01 -34.65 14.30
C GLU A 55 -14.69 -36.00 14.00
N ARG A 56 -15.92 -35.96 13.50
CA ARG A 56 -16.70 -37.14 13.13
C ARG A 56 -16.28 -37.68 11.77
N GLU A 57 -16.13 -36.80 10.78
CA GLU A 57 -15.84 -37.19 9.40
C GLU A 57 -14.36 -37.49 9.16
N SER A 58 -13.45 -36.81 9.86
CA SER A 58 -12.01 -37.06 9.76
C SER A 58 -11.65 -38.50 10.12
N LYS A 59 -12.35 -39.11 11.09
CA LYS A 59 -12.14 -40.50 11.50
C LYS A 59 -12.76 -41.54 10.57
N ARG A 60 -13.76 -41.16 9.76
CA ARG A 60 -14.56 -42.11 8.97
C ARG A 60 -14.31 -42.03 7.48
N ARG A 61 -14.16 -40.81 6.96
CA ARG A 61 -14.21 -40.46 5.54
C ARG A 61 -13.30 -39.27 5.23
N PHE A 62 -12.08 -39.24 5.78
CA PHE A 62 -11.15 -38.09 5.70
C PHE A 62 -11.03 -37.49 4.30
N GLY A 63 -10.63 -38.29 3.30
CA GLY A 63 -10.44 -37.78 1.94
C GLY A 63 -11.75 -37.35 1.27
N TYR A 64 -12.84 -38.08 1.48
CA TYR A 64 -14.15 -37.70 0.97
C TYR A 64 -14.62 -36.37 1.55
N PHE A 65 -14.42 -36.14 2.85
CA PHE A 65 -14.77 -34.88 3.51
C PHE A 65 -14.08 -33.68 2.83
N TRP A 66 -12.77 -33.75 2.59
CA TRP A 66 -12.03 -32.65 1.97
C TRP A 66 -12.37 -32.45 0.50
N ALA A 67 -12.61 -33.54 -0.24
CA ALA A 67 -13.03 -33.46 -1.63
C ALA A 67 -14.44 -32.86 -1.78
N ASP A 68 -15.38 -33.26 -0.93
CA ASP A 68 -16.75 -32.77 -0.92
C ASP A 68 -16.83 -31.28 -0.50
N LEU A 69 -16.13 -30.91 0.59
CA LEU A 69 -16.06 -29.52 1.04
C LEU A 69 -15.50 -28.60 -0.05
N THR A 70 -14.36 -28.97 -0.64
CA THR A 70 -13.71 -28.18 -1.68
C THR A 70 -14.57 -28.09 -2.94
N MET A 71 -15.23 -29.19 -3.34
CA MET A 71 -16.14 -29.20 -4.48
C MET A 71 -17.32 -28.25 -4.26
N GLN A 72 -18.00 -28.35 -3.12
CA GLN A 72 -19.17 -27.51 -2.83
C GLN A 72 -18.80 -26.03 -2.72
N LEU A 73 -17.66 -25.72 -2.10
CA LEU A 73 -17.15 -24.34 -2.00
C LEU A 73 -16.86 -23.76 -3.39
N ALA A 74 -16.06 -24.45 -4.20
CA ALA A 74 -15.69 -23.95 -5.52
C ALA A 74 -16.89 -23.86 -6.46
N ALA A 75 -17.77 -24.88 -6.47
CA ALA A 75 -18.97 -24.88 -7.31
C ALA A 75 -19.95 -23.76 -6.93
N ARG A 76 -20.12 -23.49 -5.62
CA ARG A 76 -20.93 -22.38 -5.13
C ARG A 76 -20.45 -21.05 -5.68
N TYR A 77 -19.15 -20.78 -5.60
CA TYR A 77 -18.62 -19.47 -6.01
C TYR A 77 -18.49 -19.32 -7.52
N LEU A 78 -18.25 -20.42 -8.26
CA LEU A 78 -18.39 -20.43 -9.72
C LEU A 78 -19.81 -20.06 -10.15
N HIS A 79 -20.84 -20.54 -9.43
CA HIS A 79 -22.22 -20.15 -9.69
C HIS A 79 -22.51 -18.70 -9.29
N ARG A 80 -22.00 -18.26 -8.13
CA ARG A 80 -22.29 -16.94 -7.55
C ARG A 80 -21.65 -15.78 -8.31
N TYR A 81 -20.37 -15.90 -8.69
CA TYR A 81 -19.61 -14.81 -9.30
C TYR A 81 -19.26 -15.06 -10.78
N GLY A 82 -19.51 -16.27 -11.28
CA GLY A 82 -19.20 -16.66 -12.65
C GLY A 82 -17.76 -17.13 -12.84
N MET A 83 -17.56 -18.02 -13.82
CA MET A 83 -16.27 -18.69 -14.06
C MET A 83 -15.12 -17.71 -14.31
N LYS A 84 -15.35 -16.67 -15.12
CA LYS A 84 -14.30 -15.71 -15.50
C LYS A 84 -13.68 -15.05 -14.27
N PHE A 85 -14.49 -14.63 -13.31
CA PHE A 85 -14.03 -13.95 -12.11
C PHE A 85 -13.34 -14.91 -11.13
N VAL A 86 -13.90 -16.10 -10.93
CA VAL A 86 -13.36 -17.09 -9.98
C VAL A 86 -12.05 -17.71 -10.47
N LEU A 87 -11.82 -17.79 -11.78
CA LEU A 87 -10.54 -18.27 -12.32
C LEU A 87 -9.38 -17.30 -12.06
N ASP A 88 -9.67 -16.03 -11.77
CA ASP A 88 -8.68 -15.05 -11.33
C ASP A 88 -8.41 -15.14 -9.81
N TRP A 89 -9.18 -15.95 -9.07
CA TRP A 89 -8.91 -16.23 -7.65
C TRP A 89 -7.70 -17.16 -7.51
N ARG A 90 -7.07 -17.13 -6.34
CA ARG A 90 -5.96 -18.04 -6.01
C ARG A 90 -6.44 -19.07 -5.00
N PHE A 91 -6.62 -20.31 -5.43
CA PHE A 91 -6.84 -21.41 -4.50
C PHE A 91 -5.50 -21.97 -4.04
N GLU A 92 -5.38 -22.20 -2.74
CA GLU A 92 -4.12 -22.57 -2.10
C GLU A 92 -4.34 -23.61 -0.99
N THR A 93 -3.32 -24.41 -0.74
CA THR A 93 -3.31 -25.36 0.39
C THR A 93 -3.24 -24.65 1.73
N TRP A 94 -3.18 -25.45 2.79
CA TRP A 94 -3.08 -24.96 4.16
C TRP A 94 -1.81 -24.13 4.38
N ASN A 95 -1.93 -22.96 5.00
CA ASN A 95 -0.81 -22.06 5.29
C ASN A 95 0.23 -22.69 6.23
N GLU A 96 1.51 -22.65 5.86
CA GLU A 96 2.66 -23.11 6.65
C GLU A 96 2.42 -24.44 7.39
N PRO A 97 2.08 -25.52 6.67
CA PRO A 97 1.44 -26.70 7.23
C PRO A 97 2.35 -27.48 8.20
N ASP A 98 3.68 -27.32 8.09
CA ASP A 98 4.66 -27.96 8.97
C ASP A 98 4.83 -27.25 10.32
N LEU A 99 4.37 -26.01 10.46
CA LEU A 99 4.50 -25.27 11.71
C LEU A 99 3.39 -25.68 12.68
N ARG A 100 3.77 -26.04 13.91
CA ARG A 100 2.83 -26.48 14.97
C ARG A 100 1.70 -25.47 15.24
N GLY A 101 1.97 -24.18 15.15
CA GLY A 101 0.96 -23.13 15.34
C GLY A 101 -0.10 -23.08 14.23
N TYR A 102 0.22 -23.62 13.05
CA TYR A 102 -0.68 -23.65 11.90
C TYR A 102 -1.26 -25.04 11.65
N ASN A 103 -0.56 -26.12 12.02
CA ASN A 103 -1.07 -27.49 12.02
C ASN A 103 -2.02 -27.75 13.20
N VAL A 104 -3.07 -26.93 13.31
CA VAL A 104 -4.04 -27.01 14.41
C VAL A 104 -4.93 -28.26 14.35
N LEU A 105 -4.95 -28.96 13.21
CA LEU A 105 -5.63 -30.25 13.05
C LEU A 105 -4.72 -31.45 13.35
N ASN A 106 -3.44 -31.20 13.67
CA ASN A 106 -2.43 -32.20 13.96
C ASN A 106 -2.33 -33.28 12.85
N PHE A 107 -2.28 -32.83 11.59
CA PHE A 107 -2.04 -33.72 10.46
C PHE A 107 -0.73 -34.51 10.66
N THR A 108 -0.79 -35.80 10.35
CA THR A 108 0.39 -36.58 9.96
C THR A 108 0.77 -36.27 8.50
N THR A 109 1.95 -36.70 8.05
CA THR A 109 2.34 -36.46 6.65
C THR A 109 1.40 -37.16 5.66
N GLU A 110 0.97 -38.38 5.97
CA GLU A 110 0.02 -39.13 5.15
C GLU A 110 -1.35 -38.42 5.06
N GLU A 111 -1.85 -37.90 6.19
CA GLU A 111 -3.08 -37.13 6.22
C GLU A 111 -2.96 -35.81 5.45
N TYR A 112 -1.83 -35.10 5.57
CA TYR A 112 -1.60 -33.88 4.80
C TYR A 112 -1.59 -34.16 3.29
N ILE A 113 -0.89 -35.21 2.85
CA ILE A 113 -0.88 -35.63 1.44
C ILE A 113 -2.31 -35.99 1.00
N SER A 114 -3.06 -36.74 1.83
CA SER A 114 -4.45 -37.11 1.54
C SER A 114 -5.35 -35.87 1.44
N TYR A 115 -5.16 -34.88 2.31
CA TYR A 115 -5.86 -33.59 2.26
C TYR A 115 -5.60 -32.88 0.94
N VAL A 116 -4.33 -32.70 0.55
CA VAL A 116 -3.96 -32.01 -0.69
C VAL A 116 -4.54 -32.72 -1.92
N GLN A 117 -4.42 -34.05 -1.99
CA GLN A 117 -4.98 -34.83 -3.10
C GLN A 117 -6.51 -34.72 -3.15
N SER A 118 -7.18 -34.76 -2.02
CA SER A 118 -8.63 -34.65 -1.93
C SER A 118 -9.12 -33.26 -2.33
N THR A 119 -8.39 -32.21 -1.93
CA THR A 119 -8.61 -30.83 -2.36
C THR A 119 -8.54 -30.70 -3.89
N ARG A 120 -7.51 -31.25 -4.54
CA ARG A 120 -7.41 -31.28 -6.00
C ARG A 120 -8.61 -31.99 -6.65
N LEU A 121 -9.00 -33.14 -6.11
CA LEU A 121 -10.17 -33.89 -6.59
C LEU A 121 -11.47 -33.07 -6.47
N GLY A 122 -11.63 -32.34 -5.38
CA GLY A 122 -12.78 -31.45 -5.16
C GLY A 122 -12.83 -30.29 -6.16
N LEU A 123 -11.70 -29.62 -6.40
CA LEU A 123 -11.61 -28.56 -7.40
C LEU A 123 -11.89 -29.07 -8.82
N ASP A 124 -11.36 -30.25 -9.18
CA ASP A 124 -11.64 -30.87 -10.48
C ASP A 124 -13.12 -31.25 -10.64
N ALA A 125 -13.73 -31.77 -9.56
CA ALA A 125 -15.16 -32.08 -9.56
C ALA A 125 -16.01 -30.82 -9.74
N ALA A 126 -15.68 -29.74 -9.04
CA ALA A 126 -16.35 -28.45 -9.20
C ALA A 126 -16.19 -27.92 -10.63
N GLY A 127 -14.98 -27.95 -11.19
CA GLY A 127 -14.73 -27.52 -12.57
C GLY A 127 -15.59 -28.27 -13.58
N ARG A 128 -15.64 -29.61 -13.49
CA ARG A 128 -16.43 -30.49 -14.37
C ARG A 128 -17.93 -30.20 -14.35
N LEU A 129 -18.48 -29.68 -13.24
CA LEU A 129 -19.91 -29.30 -13.18
C LEU A 129 -20.26 -28.16 -14.14
N PHE A 130 -19.29 -27.31 -14.49
CA PHE A 130 -19.50 -26.16 -15.37
C PHE A 130 -18.95 -26.40 -16.78
N ASN A 131 -17.76 -26.99 -16.88
CA ASN A 131 -17.14 -27.37 -18.14
C ASN A 131 -16.15 -28.52 -17.89
N ASN A 132 -16.29 -29.61 -18.64
CA ASN A 132 -15.46 -30.81 -18.49
C ASN A 132 -13.95 -30.58 -18.61
N GLN A 133 -13.51 -29.46 -19.21
CA GLN A 133 -12.11 -29.08 -19.37
C GLN A 133 -11.67 -27.96 -18.42
N LEU A 134 -12.56 -27.48 -17.53
CA LEU A 134 -12.25 -26.39 -16.61
C LEU A 134 -11.28 -26.85 -15.53
N LEU A 135 -10.06 -26.30 -15.57
CA LEU A 135 -9.05 -26.46 -14.54
C LEU A 135 -9.04 -25.24 -13.64
N ILE A 136 -9.29 -25.45 -12.35
CA ILE A 136 -9.11 -24.42 -11.32
C ILE A 136 -7.70 -24.58 -10.75
N PRO A 137 -6.77 -23.62 -10.93
CA PRO A 137 -5.39 -23.78 -10.51
C PRO A 137 -5.23 -23.81 -8.99
N LEU A 138 -4.52 -24.82 -8.46
CA LEU A 138 -4.18 -24.96 -7.05
C LEU A 138 -2.70 -24.62 -6.81
N ARG A 139 -2.46 -23.79 -5.78
CA ARG A 139 -1.14 -23.46 -5.25
C ARG A 139 -0.84 -24.28 -3.99
N GLY A 140 0.42 -24.60 -3.78
CA GLY A 140 0.88 -25.25 -2.56
C GLY A 140 2.36 -25.61 -2.61
N PRO A 141 2.97 -26.05 -1.49
CA PRO A 141 2.35 -26.28 -0.19
C PRO A 141 2.29 -25.05 0.74
N ALA A 142 2.57 -23.82 0.27
CA ALA A 142 2.58 -22.60 1.08
C ALA A 142 3.48 -22.69 2.32
N GLY A 143 4.68 -23.23 2.13
CA GLY A 143 5.55 -23.66 3.21
C GLY A 143 6.88 -22.93 3.32
N LEU A 144 7.55 -23.10 4.47
CA LEU A 144 8.88 -22.51 4.72
C LEU A 144 10.04 -23.33 4.16
N PHE A 145 9.88 -24.59 3.77
CA PHE A 145 10.96 -25.42 3.22
C PHE A 145 12.31 -25.30 3.98
N LYS A 146 12.31 -25.44 5.31
CA LYS A 146 13.57 -25.53 6.08
C LYS A 146 14.06 -26.98 6.12
N ALA A 147 14.89 -27.34 7.10
CA ALA A 147 15.39 -28.71 7.24
C ALA A 147 14.26 -29.76 7.18
N GLU A 148 14.51 -30.84 6.43
CA GLU A 148 13.53 -31.89 6.12
C GLU A 148 12.88 -32.52 7.34
N LEU A 149 13.68 -32.78 8.38
CA LEU A 149 13.19 -33.29 9.66
C LEU A 149 12.11 -32.41 10.31
N HIS A 150 12.14 -31.10 10.04
CA HIS A 150 11.21 -30.14 10.61
C HIS A 150 10.10 -29.72 9.64
N HIS A 151 10.25 -29.99 8.34
CA HIS A 151 9.28 -29.60 7.31
C HIS A 151 8.89 -30.77 6.39
N PRO A 152 8.55 -31.96 6.95
CA PRO A 152 8.30 -33.15 6.15
C PRO A 152 7.15 -32.97 5.14
N PHE A 153 6.11 -32.20 5.45
CA PHE A 153 4.95 -32.04 4.56
C PHE A 153 5.34 -31.34 3.26
N CYS A 154 6.14 -30.26 3.37
CA CYS A 154 6.65 -29.54 2.22
C CYS A 154 7.52 -30.42 1.32
N TRP A 155 8.45 -31.20 1.88
CA TRP A 155 9.40 -31.98 1.09
C TRP A 155 8.79 -33.26 0.52
N GLU A 156 7.97 -33.98 1.29
CA GLU A 156 7.36 -35.24 0.85
C GLU A 156 6.34 -35.03 -0.28
N ILE A 157 5.56 -33.94 -0.24
CA ILE A 157 4.61 -33.67 -1.34
C ILE A 157 5.34 -33.33 -2.65
N LEU A 158 6.49 -32.63 -2.58
CA LEU A 158 7.31 -32.37 -3.77
C LEU A 158 7.97 -33.64 -4.30
N GLU A 159 8.42 -34.54 -3.43
CA GLU A 159 8.95 -35.86 -3.84
C GLU A 159 7.89 -36.66 -4.62
N LEU A 160 6.63 -36.63 -4.17
CA LEU A 160 5.50 -37.26 -4.88
C LEU A 160 5.23 -36.60 -6.23
N CYS A 161 5.21 -35.26 -6.28
CA CYS A 161 5.07 -34.51 -7.52
C CYS A 161 6.21 -34.83 -8.49
N ASN A 162 7.46 -34.88 -8.02
CA ASN A 162 8.64 -35.15 -8.85
C ASN A 162 8.59 -36.54 -9.48
N LYS A 163 8.10 -37.55 -8.75
CA LYS A 163 7.88 -38.91 -9.28
C LYS A 163 6.82 -38.97 -10.36
N ARG A 164 5.76 -38.15 -10.25
CA ARG A 164 4.64 -38.13 -11.20
C ARG A 164 4.16 -36.69 -11.46
N PRO A 165 4.91 -35.89 -12.25
CA PRO A 165 4.61 -34.46 -12.42
C PRO A 165 3.21 -34.19 -12.96
N ARG A 166 2.74 -35.02 -13.90
CA ARG A 166 1.38 -34.94 -14.47
C ARG A 166 0.25 -35.24 -13.48
N LYS A 167 0.57 -35.82 -12.31
CA LYS A 167 -0.37 -36.09 -11.22
C LYS A 167 -0.09 -35.21 -10.00
N CYS A 168 0.82 -34.23 -10.11
CA CYS A 168 1.01 -33.26 -9.06
C CYS A 168 -0.31 -32.49 -8.87
N PRO A 169 -0.79 -32.31 -7.63
CA PRO A 169 -2.02 -31.57 -7.38
C PRO A 169 -1.88 -30.06 -7.64
N PHE A 170 -0.65 -29.56 -7.81
CA PHE A 170 -0.37 -28.14 -7.94
C PHE A 170 -0.13 -27.74 -9.39
N GLU A 171 -0.65 -26.58 -9.77
CA GLU A 171 -0.26 -25.87 -10.99
C GLU A 171 0.86 -24.86 -10.73
N VAL A 172 1.02 -24.44 -9.47
CA VAL A 172 2.02 -23.47 -9.02
C VAL A 172 2.57 -23.91 -7.66
N LEU A 173 3.89 -23.92 -7.51
CA LEU A 173 4.53 -24.19 -6.22
C LEU A 173 4.64 -22.90 -5.40
N SER A 174 3.94 -22.83 -4.27
CA SER A 174 4.01 -21.68 -3.36
C SER A 174 4.91 -21.93 -2.16
N PHE A 175 5.58 -20.87 -1.72
CA PHE A 175 6.58 -20.93 -0.65
C PHE A 175 6.69 -19.58 0.04
N HIS A 176 7.14 -19.56 1.30
CA HIS A 176 7.40 -18.31 2.00
C HIS A 176 8.89 -18.09 2.20
N ARG A 177 9.41 -16.99 1.65
CA ARG A 177 10.74 -16.47 1.92
C ARG A 177 10.65 -15.01 2.30
N LYS A 178 11.17 -14.70 3.47
CA LYS A 178 11.21 -13.35 4.06
C LYS A 178 12.65 -12.94 4.28
N GLY A 179 12.90 -11.63 4.35
CA GLY A 179 14.20 -11.09 4.73
C GLY A 179 14.44 -11.10 6.24
N SER A 180 15.59 -10.56 6.63
CA SER A 180 15.99 -10.26 8.01
C SER A 180 15.43 -8.92 8.52
N GLY A 181 14.81 -8.14 7.64
CA GLY A 181 14.42 -6.75 7.84
C GLY A 181 15.50 -5.75 7.48
N ALA A 182 16.73 -6.19 7.16
CA ALA A 182 17.82 -5.29 6.83
C ALA A 182 17.73 -4.79 5.38
N ARG A 183 17.68 -5.72 4.41
CA ARG A 183 17.75 -5.41 2.98
C ARG A 183 16.59 -5.98 2.16
N ALA A 184 16.27 -5.31 1.05
CA ALA A 184 15.21 -5.75 0.14
C ALA A 184 15.59 -6.99 -0.69
N ASP A 185 16.89 -7.17 -0.99
CA ASP A 185 17.41 -8.23 -1.87
C ASP A 185 17.47 -9.62 -1.24
N GLU A 186 17.52 -9.69 0.09
CA GLU A 186 17.48 -10.94 0.84
C GLU A 186 16.26 -11.81 0.51
N ILE A 187 15.13 -11.18 0.16
CA ILE A 187 13.89 -11.90 -0.21
C ILE A 187 14.06 -12.60 -1.55
N LEU A 188 14.62 -11.90 -2.55
CA LEU A 188 14.89 -12.46 -3.86
C LEU A 188 15.97 -13.54 -3.77
N ASP A 189 17.08 -13.24 -3.10
CA ASP A 189 18.21 -14.16 -2.95
C ASP A 189 17.77 -15.45 -2.24
N GLY A 190 17.01 -15.33 -1.16
CA GLY A 190 16.45 -16.49 -0.46
C GLY A 190 15.44 -17.28 -1.28
N GLY A 191 14.69 -16.61 -2.15
CA GLY A 191 13.80 -17.25 -3.13
C GLY A 191 14.57 -18.04 -4.18
N LEU A 192 15.56 -17.42 -4.83
CA LEU A 192 16.41 -18.06 -5.83
C LEU A 192 17.18 -19.26 -5.25
N GLN A 193 17.78 -19.11 -4.07
CA GLN A 193 18.49 -20.21 -3.40
C GLN A 193 17.56 -21.39 -3.10
N LEU A 194 16.33 -21.13 -2.66
CA LEU A 194 15.35 -22.20 -2.43
C LEU A 194 14.97 -22.88 -3.76
N MET A 195 14.77 -22.10 -4.82
CA MET A 195 14.44 -22.65 -6.14
C MET A 195 15.58 -23.52 -6.67
N ASP A 196 16.83 -23.07 -6.57
CA ASP A 196 18.01 -23.86 -6.97
C ASP A 196 18.03 -25.21 -6.23
N GLN A 197 17.80 -25.19 -4.91
CA GLN A 197 17.72 -26.41 -4.09
C GLN A 197 16.58 -27.34 -4.52
N ILE A 198 15.39 -26.78 -4.79
CA ILE A 198 14.22 -27.56 -5.22
C ILE A 198 14.46 -28.16 -6.60
N TRP A 199 15.02 -27.42 -7.55
CA TRP A 199 15.27 -27.90 -8.90
C TRP A 199 16.39 -28.93 -8.98
N GLU A 200 17.44 -28.79 -8.15
CA GLU A 200 18.49 -29.80 -8.03
C GLU A 200 17.93 -31.11 -7.46
N ARG A 201 17.11 -31.02 -6.41
CA ARG A 201 16.53 -32.19 -5.75
C ARG A 201 15.38 -32.83 -6.55
N PHE A 202 14.57 -32.02 -7.21
CA PHE A 202 13.35 -32.42 -7.92
C PHE A 202 13.35 -31.90 -9.37
N PRO A 203 14.24 -32.42 -10.23
CA PRO A 203 14.46 -31.88 -11.56
C PRO A 203 13.22 -31.90 -12.47
N ASN A 204 12.29 -32.84 -12.25
CA ASN A 204 11.06 -32.93 -13.04
C ASN A 204 10.06 -31.82 -12.72
N LEU A 205 10.31 -31.00 -11.69
CA LEU A 205 9.48 -29.88 -11.29
C LEU A 205 10.00 -28.54 -11.82
N SER A 206 11.19 -28.49 -12.42
CA SER A 206 11.86 -27.25 -12.88
C SER A 206 11.06 -26.37 -13.86
N GLY A 207 10.01 -26.90 -14.50
CA GLY A 207 9.10 -26.14 -15.36
C GLY A 207 7.86 -25.58 -14.65
N PHE A 208 7.67 -25.84 -13.36
CA PHE A 208 6.50 -25.37 -12.62
C PHE A 208 6.61 -23.87 -12.35
N LYS A 209 5.46 -23.18 -12.42
CA LYS A 209 5.34 -21.81 -11.92
C LYS A 209 5.55 -21.81 -10.42
N VAL A 210 6.04 -20.70 -9.88
CA VAL A 210 6.28 -20.56 -8.43
C VAL A 210 5.80 -19.22 -7.90
N SER A 211 5.39 -19.17 -6.64
CA SER A 211 4.88 -17.95 -6.00
C SER A 211 5.49 -17.79 -4.61
N ASN A 212 5.92 -16.56 -4.27
CA ASN A 212 6.25 -16.19 -2.90
C ASN A 212 5.12 -15.34 -2.31
N ASP A 213 4.12 -16.01 -1.79
CA ASP A 213 2.86 -15.48 -1.28
C ASP A 213 2.98 -14.80 0.10
N GLU A 214 4.16 -14.87 0.74
CA GLU A 214 4.49 -14.03 1.89
C GLU A 214 5.93 -13.47 1.86
N ALA A 215 6.24 -12.74 0.79
CA ALA A 215 7.51 -12.09 0.47
C ALA A 215 7.80 -10.83 1.32
N ASP A 216 7.77 -10.95 2.64
CA ASP A 216 7.91 -9.81 3.53
C ASP A 216 9.37 -9.45 3.84
N PRO A 217 9.66 -8.16 4.13
CA PRO A 217 10.95 -7.77 4.66
C PRO A 217 11.42 -8.54 5.89
N ILE A 218 10.50 -8.89 6.78
CA ILE A 218 10.81 -9.55 8.04
C ILE A 218 9.57 -10.30 8.58
N ALA A 219 9.81 -11.44 9.24
CA ALA A 219 8.78 -12.21 9.94
C ALA A 219 8.22 -11.49 11.19
N GLY A 220 7.04 -11.93 11.65
CA GLY A 220 6.39 -11.39 12.85
C GLY A 220 5.76 -10.02 12.59
N TRP A 221 4.57 -10.03 11.98
CA TRP A 221 3.85 -8.82 11.55
C TRP A 221 3.50 -7.89 12.72
N SER A 222 3.19 -8.46 13.91
CA SER A 222 2.74 -7.71 15.08
C SER A 222 3.89 -7.11 15.90
N THR A 223 5.14 -7.49 15.62
CA THR A 223 6.31 -6.96 16.33
C THR A 223 6.58 -5.53 15.88
N PRO A 224 6.55 -4.53 16.79
CA PRO A 224 6.68 -3.12 16.43
C PRO A 224 8.09 -2.81 15.92
N ARG A 225 8.18 -2.13 14.77
CA ARG A 225 9.43 -1.69 14.16
C ARG A 225 9.28 -0.29 13.60
N GLU A 226 10.33 0.52 13.74
CA GLU A 226 10.29 1.92 13.34
C GLU A 226 10.15 2.07 11.82
N PHE A 227 10.88 1.29 11.02
CA PHE A 227 10.82 1.44 9.56
C PHE A 227 9.42 1.16 8.97
N GLN A 228 8.59 0.38 9.68
CA GLN A 228 7.22 0.03 9.27
C GLN A 228 6.24 1.21 9.36
N SER A 229 6.58 2.28 10.08
CA SER A 229 5.69 3.45 10.26
C SER A 229 5.82 4.49 9.15
N ASN A 230 6.91 4.48 8.38
CA ASN A 230 7.29 5.58 7.49
C ASN A 230 7.62 5.12 6.05
N VAL A 231 8.14 6.05 5.24
CA VAL A 231 8.44 5.85 3.80
C VAL A 231 9.44 4.71 3.56
N LYS A 232 10.31 4.37 4.53
CA LYS A 232 11.29 3.28 4.40
C LYS A 232 10.63 1.95 4.05
N TYR A 233 9.52 1.60 4.74
CA TYR A 233 8.82 0.36 4.45
C TYR A 233 8.22 0.33 3.04
N GLY A 234 7.58 1.43 2.61
CA GLY A 234 7.07 1.54 1.25
C GLY A 234 8.17 1.41 0.19
N ALA A 235 9.29 2.09 0.39
CA ALA A 235 10.42 2.03 -0.53
C ALA A 235 11.07 0.64 -0.58
N MET A 236 11.16 -0.05 0.56
CA MET A 236 11.64 -1.43 0.62
C MET A 236 10.74 -2.39 -0.18
N LEU A 237 9.41 -2.28 -0.06
CA LEU A 237 8.50 -3.12 -0.87
C LEU A 237 8.64 -2.82 -2.37
N VAL A 238 8.74 -1.55 -2.74
CA VAL A 238 9.00 -1.16 -4.14
C VAL A 238 10.31 -1.76 -4.63
N SER A 239 11.40 -1.63 -3.86
CA SER A 239 12.70 -2.22 -4.19
C SER A 239 12.60 -3.75 -4.36
N THR A 240 11.89 -4.44 -3.48
CA THR A 240 11.65 -5.89 -3.60
C THR A 240 10.95 -6.23 -4.92
N VAL A 241 9.90 -5.49 -5.29
CA VAL A 241 9.19 -5.70 -6.57
C VAL A 241 10.11 -5.45 -7.76
N LEU A 242 10.90 -4.36 -7.76
CA LEU A 242 11.81 -4.04 -8.86
C LEU A 242 12.89 -5.12 -9.06
N GLN A 243 13.44 -5.66 -7.96
CA GLN A 243 14.44 -6.71 -8.01
C GLN A 243 13.86 -8.03 -8.54
N HIS A 244 12.67 -8.43 -8.10
CA HIS A 244 11.99 -9.61 -8.63
C HIS A 244 11.62 -9.45 -10.11
N TRP A 245 11.16 -8.27 -10.51
CA TRP A 245 10.88 -7.95 -11.91
C TRP A 245 12.14 -8.08 -12.76
N SER A 246 13.26 -7.52 -12.31
CA SER A 246 14.54 -7.61 -13.02
C SER A 246 15.03 -9.05 -13.16
N ALA A 247 14.97 -9.83 -12.07
CA ALA A 247 15.33 -11.24 -12.11
C ALA A 247 14.46 -12.05 -13.08
N LYS A 248 13.15 -11.75 -13.14
CA LYS A 248 12.24 -12.38 -14.11
C LYS A 248 12.56 -11.94 -15.55
N PHE A 249 12.77 -10.64 -15.77
CA PHE A 249 13.08 -10.04 -17.06
C PHE A 249 14.39 -10.62 -17.65
N GLN A 250 15.41 -10.77 -16.82
CA GLN A 250 16.72 -11.35 -17.19
C GLN A 250 16.72 -12.88 -17.27
N GLY A 251 15.58 -13.53 -17.03
CA GLY A 251 15.45 -14.99 -17.10
C GLY A 251 16.00 -15.76 -15.88
N ARG A 252 16.51 -15.08 -14.85
CA ARG A 252 16.99 -15.70 -13.60
C ARG A 252 15.84 -16.26 -12.75
N PHE A 253 14.65 -15.67 -12.85
CA PHE A 253 13.46 -16.12 -12.13
C PHE A 253 12.23 -16.25 -13.06
N VAL A 254 12.43 -16.86 -14.23
CA VAL A 254 11.43 -16.90 -15.32
C VAL A 254 10.07 -17.48 -14.91
N ASN A 255 10.08 -18.50 -14.04
CA ASN A 255 8.87 -19.21 -13.59
C ASN A 255 8.08 -18.49 -12.49
N LEU A 256 8.56 -17.34 -12.01
CA LEU A 256 7.86 -16.58 -10.96
C LEU A 256 6.47 -16.15 -11.45
N GLU A 257 5.41 -16.63 -10.80
CA GLU A 257 4.03 -16.22 -11.03
C GLU A 257 3.75 -14.91 -10.31
N SER A 258 3.99 -14.87 -9.00
CA SER A 258 3.64 -13.72 -8.17
C SER A 258 4.49 -13.63 -6.91
N ILE A 259 4.51 -12.43 -6.33
CA ILE A 259 4.91 -12.20 -4.95
C ILE A 259 3.77 -11.47 -4.22
N SER A 260 3.66 -11.67 -2.92
CA SER A 260 2.68 -10.98 -2.07
C SER A 260 3.32 -10.52 -0.77
N HIS A 261 2.90 -9.34 -0.29
CA HIS A 261 3.31 -8.81 1.01
C HIS A 261 2.15 -8.95 1.98
N ASP A 262 2.36 -9.68 3.07
CA ASP A 262 1.32 -10.03 4.02
C ASP A 262 1.18 -8.92 5.07
N ASN A 263 0.49 -7.84 4.70
CA ASN A 263 0.42 -6.60 5.48
C ASN A 263 -0.98 -5.99 5.57
N ALA A 264 -2.03 -6.74 5.23
CA ALA A 264 -3.42 -6.32 5.40
C ALA A 264 -3.95 -6.45 6.84
N PHE A 265 -3.07 -6.77 7.80
CA PHE A 265 -3.42 -6.87 9.22
C PHE A 265 -3.95 -5.54 9.79
N LEU A 266 -4.76 -5.65 10.84
CA LEU A 266 -5.16 -4.53 11.68
C LEU A 266 -4.13 -4.33 12.79
N SER A 267 -3.67 -3.08 12.98
CA SER A 267 -2.74 -2.76 14.06
C SER A 267 -3.43 -2.75 15.42
N TYR A 268 -2.67 -2.91 16.50
CA TYR A 268 -3.15 -2.89 17.88
C TYR A 268 -2.40 -1.85 18.70
N HIS A 269 -3.11 -1.17 19.59
CA HIS A 269 -2.55 -0.27 20.58
C HIS A 269 -1.51 -1.02 21.46
N PRO A 270 -0.37 -0.40 21.83
CA PRO A 270 0.07 0.98 21.56
C PRO A 270 0.99 1.12 20.33
N PHE A 271 0.79 0.28 19.31
CA PHE A 271 1.69 0.17 18.14
C PHE A 271 0.97 0.42 16.81
N GLU A 272 0.12 1.44 16.77
CA GLU A 272 -0.77 1.78 15.65
C GLU A 272 0.01 1.88 14.32
N PHE A 273 1.17 2.54 14.33
CA PHE A 273 1.98 2.72 13.13
C PHE A 273 3.12 1.70 12.95
N ASN A 274 3.59 1.10 14.04
CA ASN A 274 4.86 0.35 14.04
C ASN A 274 4.70 -1.14 13.68
N GLN A 275 3.49 -1.64 13.50
CA GLN A 275 3.25 -3.01 13.04
C GLN A 275 3.23 -3.10 11.51
N ARG A 276 3.37 -4.31 10.96
CA ARG A 276 3.36 -4.57 9.51
C ARG A 276 1.94 -4.52 8.96
N THR A 277 1.43 -3.31 8.81
CA THR A 277 0.07 -3.01 8.35
C THR A 277 0.09 -1.99 7.21
N LEU A 278 -0.94 -1.99 6.37
CA LEU A 278 -1.20 -0.93 5.38
C LEU A 278 -1.74 0.34 6.04
N LEU A 279 -2.60 0.17 7.05
CA LEU A 279 -3.29 1.24 7.76
C LEU A 279 -2.92 1.19 9.25
N ALA A 280 -2.81 2.35 9.89
CA ALA A 280 -2.81 2.50 11.33
C ALA A 280 -4.25 2.58 11.82
N ARG A 281 -4.64 1.68 12.72
CA ARG A 281 -5.97 1.56 13.31
C ARG A 281 -6.01 2.22 14.69
N PHE A 282 -7.03 3.03 14.93
CA PHE A 282 -7.35 3.66 16.21
C PHE A 282 -8.74 3.24 16.67
N GLU A 283 -8.84 2.62 17.85
CA GLU A 283 -10.11 2.22 18.47
C GLU A 283 -10.58 3.35 19.40
N MET A 284 -11.53 4.16 18.94
CA MET A 284 -12.01 5.36 19.62
C MET A 284 -13.03 4.97 20.70
N ASN A 285 -12.54 4.40 21.81
CA ASN A 285 -13.39 3.83 22.86
C ASN A 285 -14.19 4.86 23.66
N GLU A 286 -13.79 6.14 23.61
CA GLU A 286 -14.44 7.25 24.31
C GLU A 286 -15.57 7.90 23.48
N THR A 287 -15.80 7.48 22.24
CA THR A 287 -16.93 7.96 21.43
C THR A 287 -18.20 7.17 21.71
N HIS A 288 -19.37 7.79 21.44
CA HIS A 288 -20.68 7.17 21.59
C HIS A 288 -21.51 7.35 20.30
N PRO A 289 -21.68 6.29 19.48
CA PRO A 289 -21.16 4.92 19.65
C PRO A 289 -19.64 4.84 19.52
N ARG A 290 -19.05 3.70 19.93
CA ARG A 290 -17.62 3.45 19.73
C ARG A 290 -17.30 3.43 18.25
N GLU A 291 -16.23 4.11 17.87
CA GLU A 291 -15.81 4.22 16.47
C GLU A 291 -14.41 3.63 16.25
N VAL A 292 -14.11 3.30 15.00
CA VAL A 292 -12.76 2.90 14.58
C VAL A 292 -12.31 3.84 13.48
N GLN A 293 -11.14 4.44 13.65
CA GLN A 293 -10.55 5.36 12.69
C GLN A 293 -9.30 4.72 12.07
N PHE A 294 -9.10 4.97 10.78
CA PHE A 294 -7.90 4.52 10.05
C PHE A 294 -7.10 5.69 9.51
N VAL A 295 -5.78 5.52 9.54
CA VAL A 295 -4.80 6.37 8.87
C VAL A 295 -3.91 5.49 8.00
N ALA A 296 -4.09 5.54 6.68
CA ALA A 296 -3.14 5.02 5.69
C ALA A 296 -1.70 5.42 5.99
N LYS A 297 -0.83 4.42 5.99
CA LYS A 297 0.61 4.58 6.20
C LYS A 297 1.29 4.82 4.84
N PRO A 298 2.53 5.34 4.79
CA PRO A 298 3.20 5.62 3.52
C PRO A 298 3.33 4.42 2.58
N VAL A 299 3.40 3.20 3.13
CA VAL A 299 3.40 1.95 2.33
C VAL A 299 2.13 1.79 1.48
N TYR A 300 0.96 2.23 1.95
CA TYR A 300 -0.29 2.18 1.19
C TYR A 300 -0.16 2.99 -0.11
N SER A 301 0.35 4.22 0.01
CA SER A 301 0.62 5.10 -1.13
C SER A 301 1.70 4.53 -2.06
N ALA A 302 2.75 3.89 -1.50
CA ALA A 302 3.80 3.25 -2.29
C ALA A 302 3.27 2.09 -3.15
N LEU A 303 2.37 1.25 -2.61
CA LEU A 303 1.69 0.22 -3.38
C LEU A 303 0.76 0.82 -4.45
N GLY A 304 0.12 1.96 -4.17
CA GLY A 304 -0.64 2.72 -5.18
C GLY A 304 0.22 3.24 -6.33
N MET A 305 1.50 3.57 -6.08
CA MET A 305 2.45 3.94 -7.13
C MET A 305 2.77 2.75 -8.05
N LEU A 306 2.91 1.53 -7.50
CA LEU A 306 3.09 0.30 -8.26
C LEU A 306 1.83 -0.07 -9.07
N ALA A 307 0.65 0.07 -8.46
CA ALA A 307 -0.63 -0.26 -9.09
C ALA A 307 -0.95 0.60 -10.33
N SER A 308 -0.29 1.76 -10.46
CA SER A 308 -0.47 2.66 -11.60
C SER A 308 0.66 2.54 -12.63
N LEU A 309 1.46 1.48 -12.63
CA LEU A 309 2.39 1.19 -13.73
C LEU A 309 1.61 0.73 -14.98
N GLY A 310 2.22 0.92 -16.15
CA GLY A 310 1.66 0.43 -17.42
C GLY A 310 1.77 -1.10 -17.56
N PRO A 311 1.06 -1.70 -18.52
CA PRO A 311 1.04 -3.15 -18.75
C PRO A 311 2.37 -3.71 -19.28
N LEU A 312 3.19 -2.88 -19.93
CA LEU A 312 4.53 -3.22 -20.39
C LEU A 312 5.58 -2.48 -19.55
N ALA A 313 6.76 -3.07 -19.38
CA ALA A 313 7.87 -2.42 -18.67
C ALA A 313 9.24 -2.85 -19.20
N THR A 314 10.22 -1.96 -19.05
CA THR A 314 11.65 -2.24 -19.25
C THR A 314 12.19 -3.06 -18.08
N ASP A 315 13.43 -3.57 -18.18
CA ASP A 315 14.16 -4.03 -17.00
C ASP A 315 14.26 -2.89 -15.96
N ALA A 316 14.33 -3.24 -14.68
CA ALA A 316 14.65 -2.28 -13.63
C ALA A 316 16.15 -1.97 -13.70
N THR A 317 16.47 -0.68 -13.59
CA THR A 317 17.87 -0.21 -13.56
C THR A 317 18.28 0.08 -12.11
N PHE A 318 19.48 -0.35 -11.74
CA PHE A 318 20.07 -0.15 -10.42
C PHE A 318 21.35 0.66 -10.57
N GLU A 319 21.35 1.87 -10.05
CA GLU A 319 22.41 2.86 -10.18
C GLU A 319 23.16 3.05 -8.86
N LYS A 320 24.25 3.83 -8.93
CA LYS A 320 25.00 4.25 -7.73
C LYS A 320 24.10 5.05 -6.76
N ASP A 321 24.55 5.18 -5.51
CA ASP A 321 23.82 5.89 -4.44
C ASP A 321 22.43 5.30 -4.13
N ASN A 322 22.28 3.98 -4.30
CA ASN A 322 21.05 3.19 -4.05
C ASN A 322 19.81 3.72 -4.78
N LEU A 323 20.02 4.23 -5.99
CA LEU A 323 18.95 4.66 -6.87
C LEU A 323 18.52 3.48 -7.73
N SER A 324 17.21 3.23 -7.82
CA SER A 324 16.68 2.30 -8.81
C SER A 324 15.40 2.82 -9.43
N TYR A 325 15.14 2.43 -10.67
CA TYR A 325 13.95 2.85 -11.39
C TYR A 325 13.49 1.80 -12.40
N VAL A 326 12.21 1.89 -12.77
CA VAL A 326 11.62 1.13 -13.87
C VAL A 326 10.78 2.05 -14.73
N ILE A 327 10.79 1.81 -16.04
CA ILE A 327 9.94 2.51 -17.00
C ILE A 327 8.86 1.53 -17.43
N SER A 328 7.61 1.90 -17.20
CA SER A 328 6.43 1.17 -17.66
C SER A 328 5.66 2.00 -18.68
N TYR A 329 4.99 1.37 -19.63
CA TYR A 329 4.27 2.05 -20.68
C TYR A 329 3.09 1.23 -21.24
N ASP A 330 2.19 1.95 -21.89
CA ASP A 330 1.16 1.47 -22.79
C ASP A 330 1.26 2.29 -24.08
N LEU A 331 0.98 1.69 -25.23
CA LEU A 331 1.07 2.38 -26.52
C LEU A 331 -0.28 2.94 -26.96
N GLU A 332 -1.39 2.32 -26.55
CA GLU A 332 -2.73 2.64 -27.06
C GLU A 332 -3.81 2.59 -25.97
N PRO A 333 -4.18 3.74 -25.34
CA PRO A 333 -3.58 5.07 -25.53
C PRO A 333 -2.18 5.17 -24.94
N PHE A 334 -1.34 6.05 -25.49
CA PHE A 334 0.02 6.21 -25.00
C PHE A 334 0.02 6.64 -23.52
N TYR A 335 0.61 5.82 -22.67
CA TYR A 335 0.88 6.09 -21.27
C TYR A 335 2.31 5.70 -20.98
N ALA A 336 3.05 6.52 -20.24
CA ALA A 336 4.33 6.10 -19.69
C ALA A 336 4.47 6.54 -18.25
N SER A 337 5.07 5.67 -17.44
CA SER A 337 5.25 5.86 -16.02
C SER A 337 6.64 5.41 -15.62
N ILE A 338 7.41 6.33 -15.05
CA ILE A 338 8.72 6.06 -14.46
C ILE A 338 8.55 6.04 -12.94
N LEU A 339 8.78 4.88 -12.32
CA LEU A 339 8.82 4.74 -10.87
C LEU A 339 10.26 4.66 -10.42
N LEU A 340 10.65 5.57 -9.55
CA LEU A 340 12.00 5.71 -9.03
C LEU A 340 11.97 5.59 -7.51
N THR A 341 12.93 4.85 -6.97
CA THR A 341 13.17 4.71 -5.54
C THR A 341 14.63 5.01 -5.23
N GLN A 342 14.86 5.84 -4.22
CA GLN A 342 16.16 5.98 -3.57
C GLN A 342 15.99 5.51 -2.14
N SER A 343 16.61 4.37 -1.82
CA SER A 343 16.42 3.70 -0.53
C SER A 343 17.71 3.01 -0.09
N ASN A 344 18.15 3.24 1.15
CA ASN A 344 19.20 2.43 1.79
C ASN A 344 18.57 1.32 2.65
N ASP A 345 17.46 0.76 2.18
CA ASP A 345 16.62 -0.21 2.89
C ASP A 345 16.23 0.28 4.30
N THR A 346 16.58 -0.44 5.36
CA THR A 346 16.32 0.04 6.73
C THR A 346 17.44 0.89 7.31
N PHE A 347 18.62 0.90 6.69
CA PHE A 347 19.78 1.62 7.20
C PHE A 347 19.61 3.14 7.09
N GLU A 348 20.31 3.85 7.97
CA GLU A 348 20.44 5.30 7.83
C GLU A 348 21.29 5.64 6.60
N PRO A 349 21.01 6.75 5.90
CA PRO A 349 21.71 7.08 4.67
C PRO A 349 23.07 7.72 4.93
N LEU A 350 23.90 7.70 3.90
CA LEU A 350 25.22 8.34 3.90
C LEU A 350 25.16 9.85 3.62
N LYS A 351 24.13 10.35 2.91
CA LYS A 351 23.94 11.77 2.55
C LYS A 351 22.55 12.27 2.98
N LYS A 352 22.47 13.50 3.50
CA LYS A 352 21.22 14.11 4.02
C LYS A 352 20.34 14.80 2.98
N ARG A 353 20.90 15.11 1.81
CA ARG A 353 20.20 15.74 0.68
C ARG A 353 20.82 15.26 -0.62
N THR A 354 19.96 14.95 -1.59
CA THR A 354 20.38 14.54 -2.93
C THR A 354 19.62 15.39 -3.94
N ALA A 355 20.33 16.02 -4.87
CA ALA A 355 19.70 16.64 -6.02
C ALA A 355 19.42 15.54 -7.06
N LEU A 356 18.14 15.32 -7.38
CA LEU A 356 17.71 14.42 -8.43
C LEU A 356 17.47 15.24 -9.70
N SER A 357 18.18 14.92 -10.78
CA SER A 357 17.93 15.48 -12.10
C SER A 357 17.51 14.35 -13.02
N LEU A 358 16.26 14.37 -13.46
CA LEU A 358 15.70 13.39 -14.38
C LEU A 358 15.65 14.02 -15.78
N ASN A 359 16.43 13.46 -16.70
CA ASN A 359 16.31 13.76 -18.13
C ASN A 359 15.50 12.64 -18.77
N ILE A 360 14.26 12.93 -19.14
CA ILE A 360 13.33 11.96 -19.71
C ILE A 360 13.24 12.23 -21.19
N THR A 361 13.62 11.25 -22.01
CA THR A 361 13.50 11.31 -23.47
C THR A 361 12.47 10.29 -23.94
N LEU A 362 11.38 10.76 -24.56
CA LEU A 362 10.35 9.91 -25.15
C LEU A 362 10.61 9.77 -26.66
N PRO A 363 10.36 8.57 -27.24
CA PRO A 363 10.49 8.37 -28.68
C PRO A 363 9.49 9.24 -29.46
N THR A 364 9.76 9.48 -30.74
CA THR A 364 8.89 10.29 -31.61
C THR A 364 7.49 9.67 -31.68
N LEU A 365 6.52 10.31 -31.03
CA LEU A 365 5.10 9.99 -31.14
C LEU A 365 4.57 10.62 -32.45
N SER A 366 3.76 9.90 -33.22
CA SER A 366 3.27 10.36 -34.53
C SER A 366 2.46 11.66 -34.41
N SER A 367 2.67 12.59 -35.37
CA SER A 367 1.99 13.89 -35.62
C SER A 367 1.57 14.74 -34.41
N SER A 368 2.07 15.99 -34.34
CA SER A 368 1.65 17.10 -33.46
C SER A 368 0.81 16.71 -32.23
N SER A 369 1.40 15.95 -31.31
CA SER A 369 0.72 15.50 -30.09
C SER A 369 1.16 16.39 -28.92
N ARG A 370 0.18 16.88 -28.13
CA ARG A 370 0.47 17.48 -26.82
C ARG A 370 0.88 16.34 -25.89
N ILE A 371 1.83 16.59 -25.01
CA ILE A 371 2.20 15.65 -23.95
C ILE A 371 1.94 16.34 -22.61
N ALA A 372 1.23 15.65 -21.72
CA ALA A 372 0.96 16.07 -20.37
C ALA A 372 1.71 15.17 -19.39
N TYR A 373 2.35 15.75 -18.38
CA TYR A 373 2.99 14.95 -17.33
C TYR A 373 2.75 15.48 -15.92
N VAL A 374 2.83 14.57 -14.96
CA VAL A 374 2.76 14.84 -13.53
C VAL A 374 3.91 14.11 -12.82
N VAL A 375 4.59 14.81 -11.91
CA VAL A 375 5.59 14.25 -11.01
C VAL A 375 5.03 14.32 -9.59
N GLU A 376 4.98 13.19 -8.92
CA GLU A 376 4.53 13.09 -7.53
C GLU A 376 5.52 12.23 -6.74
N GLY A 377 5.54 12.36 -5.41
CA GLY A 377 6.41 11.52 -4.61
C GLY A 377 6.04 11.38 -3.15
N LEU A 378 6.59 10.31 -2.54
CA LEU A 378 6.64 10.10 -1.10
C LEU A 378 8.03 10.46 -0.61
N GLN A 379 8.10 11.33 0.38
CA GLN A 379 9.35 11.82 0.92
C GLN A 379 9.35 11.74 2.43
N ALA A 380 10.42 11.18 2.99
CA ALA A 380 10.60 11.08 4.42
C ALA A 380 10.47 12.46 5.10
N GLY A 381 9.67 12.52 6.17
CA GLY A 381 9.39 13.73 6.93
C GLY A 381 8.33 14.66 6.32
N LEU A 382 7.96 14.50 5.04
CA LEU A 382 6.81 15.19 4.44
C LEU A 382 5.57 14.30 4.47
N ASN A 383 5.71 13.06 3.99
CA ASN A 383 4.63 12.08 3.95
C ASN A 383 4.78 11.11 5.14
N ASP A 384 4.58 11.64 6.35
CA ASP A 384 4.85 10.95 7.62
C ASP A 384 3.73 11.16 8.66
N PRO A 385 2.58 10.48 8.51
CA PRO A 385 1.47 10.56 9.48
C PRO A 385 1.87 10.11 10.89
N SER A 386 2.78 9.14 10.98
CA SER A 386 3.35 8.70 12.26
C SER A 386 4.07 9.87 12.94
N GLY A 387 4.91 10.62 12.21
CA GLY A 387 5.57 11.82 12.72
C GLY A 387 4.60 12.87 13.27
N VAL A 388 3.45 13.08 12.61
CA VAL A 388 2.38 13.97 13.10
C VAL A 388 1.75 13.44 14.39
N TRP A 389 1.45 12.14 14.46
CA TRP A 389 0.94 11.53 15.69
C TRP A 389 1.91 11.63 16.86
N HIS A 390 3.20 11.44 16.60
CA HIS A 390 4.27 11.59 17.58
C HIS A 390 4.39 13.02 18.09
N TYR A 391 4.18 14.01 17.22
CA TYR A 391 4.17 15.42 17.58
C TYR A 391 3.13 15.72 18.67
N TYR A 392 1.96 15.10 18.60
CA TYR A 392 0.90 15.21 19.61
C TYR A 392 1.10 14.37 20.87
N GLY A 393 2.26 13.73 21.04
CA GLY A 393 2.54 12.89 22.20
C GLY A 393 1.88 11.50 22.13
N ARG A 394 1.55 11.03 20.92
CA ARG A 394 0.96 9.70 20.67
C ARG A 394 -0.37 9.48 21.42
N PRO A 395 -1.37 10.36 21.25
CA PRO A 395 -2.65 10.19 21.92
C PRO A 395 -3.32 8.87 21.49
N PRO A 396 -3.83 8.06 22.44
CA PRO A 396 -4.57 6.83 22.11
C PRO A 396 -5.92 7.14 21.43
N TYR A 397 -6.50 8.30 21.73
CA TYR A 397 -7.74 8.81 21.15
C TYR A 397 -7.47 10.18 20.52
N PRO A 398 -6.93 10.25 19.29
CA PRO A 398 -6.68 11.52 18.64
C PRO A 398 -7.97 12.32 18.40
N THR A 399 -7.90 13.65 18.49
CA THR A 399 -9.03 14.51 18.13
C THR A 399 -9.25 14.52 16.62
N ARG A 400 -10.38 15.10 16.19
CA ARG A 400 -10.70 15.25 14.76
C ARG A 400 -9.62 16.02 14.01
N GLU A 401 -9.08 17.07 14.62
CA GLU A 401 -8.01 17.91 14.08
C GLU A 401 -6.71 17.13 13.97
N GLN A 402 -6.35 16.36 15.00
CA GLN A 402 -5.17 15.50 14.98
C GLN A 402 -5.27 14.43 13.88
N PHE A 403 -6.46 13.85 13.67
CA PHE A 403 -6.70 12.98 12.52
C PHE A 403 -6.58 13.73 11.19
N ALA A 404 -7.17 14.92 11.05
CA ALA A 404 -7.08 15.70 9.82
C ALA A 404 -5.62 16.02 9.47
N GLU A 405 -4.79 16.38 10.46
CA GLU A 405 -3.36 16.62 10.25
C GLU A 405 -2.59 15.36 9.89
N MET A 406 -2.81 14.24 10.61
CA MET A 406 -2.23 12.96 10.23
C MET A 406 -2.60 12.59 8.80
N ARG A 407 -3.86 12.82 8.42
CA ARG A 407 -4.38 12.46 7.10
C ARG A 407 -3.82 13.34 5.98
N SER A 408 -3.54 14.60 6.28
CA SER A 408 -2.88 15.51 5.35
C SER A 408 -1.47 15.03 4.91
N ALA A 409 -0.84 14.16 5.69
CA ALA A 409 0.51 13.63 5.43
C ALA A 409 0.55 12.22 4.79
N GLN A 410 -0.58 11.63 4.39
CA GLN A 410 -0.65 10.22 3.96
C GLN A 410 -0.27 9.96 2.50
N PHE A 411 -0.62 10.89 1.61
CA PHE A 411 -0.62 10.67 0.16
C PHE A 411 0.50 11.42 -0.53
N LEU A 412 0.69 11.10 -1.81
CA LEU A 412 1.72 11.68 -2.66
C LEU A 412 1.62 13.20 -2.69
N THR A 413 2.77 13.86 -2.59
CA THR A 413 2.86 15.30 -2.78
C THR A 413 3.17 15.58 -4.25
N PRO A 414 2.36 16.41 -4.95
CA PRO A 414 2.72 16.92 -6.26
C PRO A 414 4.06 17.66 -6.20
N CYS A 415 4.91 17.40 -7.19
CA CYS A 415 6.26 17.96 -7.26
C CYS A 415 6.40 18.91 -8.45
N ALA A 416 5.75 18.58 -9.57
CA ALA A 416 5.67 19.38 -10.77
C ALA A 416 4.58 18.82 -11.70
N SER A 417 3.93 19.68 -12.46
CA SER A 417 3.08 19.30 -13.59
C SER A 417 3.31 20.28 -14.73
N SER A 418 3.41 19.80 -15.96
CA SER A 418 3.40 20.70 -17.11
C SER A 418 2.81 20.03 -18.33
N SER A 419 2.44 20.85 -19.30
CA SER A 419 2.02 20.40 -20.61
C SER A 419 2.82 21.13 -21.69
N SER A 420 3.23 20.37 -22.71
CA SER A 420 4.03 20.90 -23.81
C SER A 420 3.54 20.32 -25.12
N SER A 421 3.26 21.19 -26.08
CA SER A 421 3.02 20.83 -27.47
C SER A 421 4.36 20.61 -28.18
N PHE A 422 4.50 19.52 -28.92
CA PHE A 422 5.70 19.30 -29.75
C PHE A 422 5.33 18.94 -31.19
N VAL A 423 6.20 19.36 -32.12
CA VAL A 423 6.09 19.06 -33.54
C VAL A 423 7.38 18.37 -33.99
N ASN A 424 7.29 17.08 -34.30
CA ASN A 424 8.32 16.23 -34.93
C ASN A 424 9.68 16.11 -34.20
N GLY A 425 9.90 15.00 -33.48
CA GLY A 425 11.16 14.62 -32.84
C GLY A 425 10.98 14.02 -31.43
N PRO A 426 12.05 13.50 -30.79
CA PRO A 426 11.99 12.99 -29.43
C PRO A 426 11.72 14.13 -28.44
N TRP A 427 10.79 13.92 -27.51
CA TRP A 427 10.51 14.88 -26.45
C TRP A 427 11.49 14.68 -25.30
N THR A 428 12.18 15.74 -24.89
CA THR A 428 13.08 15.71 -23.74
C THR A 428 12.61 16.70 -22.68
N SER A 429 12.46 16.26 -21.44
CA SER A 429 12.25 17.15 -20.29
C SER A 429 13.27 16.91 -19.21
N ARG A 430 13.73 18.00 -18.60
CA ARG A 430 14.59 17.98 -17.42
C ARG A 430 13.76 18.37 -16.21
N VAL A 431 13.59 17.43 -15.29
CA VAL A 431 13.00 17.69 -13.98
C VAL A 431 14.12 17.72 -12.96
N ASN A 432 14.42 18.91 -12.42
CA ASN A 432 15.38 19.10 -11.34
C ASN A 432 14.63 19.20 -10.01
N ARG A 433 15.04 18.41 -9.02
CA ARG A 433 14.48 18.51 -7.67
C ARG A 433 15.54 18.29 -6.60
N GLU A 434 15.55 19.15 -5.59
CA GLU A 434 16.17 18.80 -4.30
C GLU A 434 15.26 17.83 -3.56
N VAL A 435 15.73 16.60 -3.41
CA VAL A 435 15.07 15.60 -2.59
C VAL A 435 15.62 15.74 -1.16
N VAL A 436 14.74 16.17 -0.24
CA VAL A 436 15.09 16.39 1.16
C VAL A 436 14.71 15.17 1.98
N GLY A 437 15.65 14.26 2.21
CA GLY A 437 15.42 13.11 3.10
C GLY A 437 16.08 11.83 2.64
N ASN A 438 16.02 10.85 3.54
CA ASN A 438 16.83 9.63 3.54
C ASN A 438 16.28 8.52 2.64
N THR A 439 14.99 8.60 2.29
CA THR A 439 14.27 7.63 1.45
C THR A 439 13.18 8.36 0.69
N THR A 440 13.15 8.16 -0.63
CA THR A 440 12.17 8.83 -1.50
C THR A 440 11.69 7.90 -2.60
N LEU A 441 10.39 7.96 -2.85
CA LEU A 441 9.76 7.40 -4.03
C LEU A 441 9.27 8.55 -4.90
N VAL A 442 9.65 8.55 -6.17
CA VAL A 442 9.19 9.53 -7.16
C VAL A 442 8.53 8.79 -8.29
N LYS A 443 7.38 9.29 -8.73
CA LYS A 443 6.68 8.80 -9.89
C LYS A 443 6.49 9.93 -10.89
N PHE A 444 6.94 9.70 -12.12
CA PHE A 444 6.63 10.52 -13.27
C PHE A 444 5.60 9.78 -14.12
N LYS A 445 4.47 10.41 -14.44
CA LYS A 445 3.45 9.89 -15.36
C LYS A 445 3.33 10.82 -16.54
N THR A 446 3.15 10.28 -17.74
CA THR A 446 2.94 11.07 -18.95
C THR A 446 1.98 10.36 -19.91
N THR A 447 1.25 11.14 -20.68
CA THR A 447 0.32 10.63 -21.69
C THR A 447 0.09 11.65 -22.81
N ILE A 448 -0.48 11.20 -23.92
CA ILE A 448 -1.06 12.07 -24.94
C ILE A 448 -2.48 12.44 -24.50
N PRO A 449 -2.80 13.73 -24.26
CA PRO A 449 -4.16 14.18 -23.98
C PRO A 449 -5.09 13.85 -25.14
N THR A 450 -5.97 12.87 -24.96
CA THR A 450 -7.13 12.65 -25.82
C THR A 450 -8.38 13.18 -25.11
N MET A 451 -9.27 13.88 -25.82
CA MET A 451 -10.55 14.35 -25.24
C MET A 451 -11.49 13.21 -24.85
N THR A 452 -11.14 11.96 -25.16
CA THR A 452 -11.84 10.78 -24.67
C THR A 452 -11.39 10.48 -23.23
N ASN A 453 -12.37 10.34 -22.35
CA ASN A 453 -12.28 10.22 -20.89
C ASN A 453 -11.38 9.13 -20.24
N PRO A 454 -10.85 8.06 -20.89
CA PRO A 454 -10.13 7.00 -20.15
C PRO A 454 -8.77 7.42 -19.58
N THR A 455 -8.13 8.45 -20.12
CA THR A 455 -6.72 8.72 -19.83
C THR A 455 -6.55 9.57 -18.57
N ILE A 456 -7.46 10.52 -18.31
CA ILE A 456 -7.41 11.44 -17.16
C ILE A 456 -7.67 10.69 -15.84
N THR A 457 -8.50 9.65 -15.84
CA THR A 457 -8.79 8.83 -14.65
C THR A 457 -7.54 8.12 -14.08
N SER A 458 -6.52 7.86 -14.91
CA SER A 458 -5.25 7.28 -14.46
C SER A 458 -4.34 8.27 -13.70
N PHE A 459 -4.59 9.58 -13.84
CA PHE A 459 -3.79 10.64 -13.22
C PHE A 459 -4.37 11.09 -11.87
N VAL A 460 -5.68 11.02 -11.69
CA VAL A 460 -6.36 11.50 -10.47
C VAL A 460 -7.04 10.37 -9.73
N ARG A 461 -6.59 10.14 -8.49
CA ARG A 461 -7.23 9.20 -7.57
C ARG A 461 -8.56 9.79 -7.04
N PRO A 462 -9.63 9.00 -6.85
CA PRO A 462 -10.87 9.47 -6.25
C PRO A 462 -10.71 10.08 -4.85
N TYR A 463 -11.52 11.09 -4.55
CA TYR A 463 -11.61 11.64 -3.19
C TYR A 463 -12.16 10.58 -2.25
N PHE A 464 -11.57 10.42 -1.07
CA PHE A 464 -12.15 9.60 0.00
C PHE A 464 -12.28 10.41 1.28
N GLU A 465 -13.05 9.85 2.20
CA GLU A 465 -13.33 10.45 3.50
C GLU A 465 -12.07 10.52 4.39
N GLY A 466 -11.72 11.75 4.80
CA GLY A 466 -10.59 12.02 5.69
C GLY A 466 -9.40 12.73 5.03
N GLU A 467 -9.33 12.79 3.69
CA GLU A 467 -8.40 13.69 2.99
C GLU A 467 -8.94 15.14 3.00
N LYS A 468 -8.05 16.14 3.15
CA LYS A 468 -8.43 17.55 2.94
C LYS A 468 -8.83 17.75 1.48
N PHE A 469 -10.04 18.24 1.25
CA PHE A 469 -10.58 18.47 -0.07
C PHE A 469 -9.75 19.48 -0.87
N SER A 470 -9.26 20.55 -0.25
CA SER A 470 -8.36 21.53 -0.87
C SER A 470 -7.09 20.90 -1.44
N PHE A 471 -6.51 19.91 -0.75
CA PHE A 471 -5.32 19.21 -1.24
C PHE A 471 -5.67 18.27 -2.41
N TRP A 472 -6.82 17.62 -2.34
CA TRP A 472 -7.31 16.81 -3.45
C TRP A 472 -7.66 17.67 -4.67
N GLU A 473 -8.27 18.83 -4.46
CA GLU A 473 -8.64 19.81 -5.48
C GLU A 473 -7.40 20.41 -6.14
N GLU A 474 -6.36 20.74 -5.37
CA GLU A 474 -5.09 21.23 -5.91
C GLU A 474 -4.49 20.23 -6.93
N ARG A 475 -4.55 18.92 -6.62
CA ARG A 475 -4.12 17.85 -7.55
C ARG A 475 -4.96 17.78 -8.81
N LEU A 476 -6.28 17.94 -8.66
CA LEU A 476 -7.19 18.02 -9.79
C LEU A 476 -6.85 19.24 -10.66
N GLY A 477 -6.53 20.38 -10.04
CA GLY A 477 -6.08 21.60 -10.69
C GLY A 477 -4.81 21.40 -11.52
N TYR A 478 -3.80 20.69 -10.99
CA TYR A 478 -2.61 20.31 -11.76
C TYR A 478 -2.95 19.46 -12.99
N THR A 479 -3.93 18.56 -12.84
CA THR A 479 -4.42 17.75 -13.97
C THR A 479 -5.14 18.64 -14.99
N PHE A 480 -6.00 19.57 -14.57
CA PHE A 480 -6.63 20.51 -15.50
C PHE A 480 -5.61 21.36 -16.26
N ALA A 481 -4.58 21.86 -15.58
CA ALA A 481 -3.49 22.59 -16.24
C ALA A 481 -2.70 21.71 -17.23
N ALA A 482 -2.47 20.44 -16.90
CA ALA A 482 -1.75 19.51 -17.76
C ALA A 482 -2.57 19.13 -19.02
N PHE A 483 -3.90 19.00 -18.88
CA PHE A 483 -4.79 18.60 -19.96
C PHE A 483 -5.50 19.78 -20.66
N ASP A 484 -5.11 21.03 -20.36
CA ASP A 484 -5.72 22.26 -20.89
C ASP A 484 -7.22 22.39 -20.65
N VAL A 485 -7.70 21.82 -19.55
CA VAL A 485 -9.10 21.88 -19.18
C VAL A 485 -9.39 23.27 -18.63
N THR A 486 -9.87 24.15 -19.50
CA THR A 486 -10.15 25.56 -19.19
C THR A 486 -11.63 25.82 -18.92
N GLU A 487 -12.52 25.12 -19.62
CA GLU A 487 -13.98 25.31 -19.51
C GLU A 487 -14.54 24.81 -18.18
N ASP A 488 -15.26 25.67 -17.46
CA ASP A 488 -15.91 25.34 -16.18
C ASP A 488 -16.84 24.12 -16.26
N LYS A 489 -17.60 23.99 -17.35
CA LYS A 489 -18.49 22.84 -17.58
C LYS A 489 -17.69 21.53 -17.58
N VAL A 490 -16.54 21.53 -18.23
CA VAL A 490 -15.66 20.35 -18.36
C VAL A 490 -14.95 20.08 -17.04
N LYS A 491 -14.46 21.12 -16.35
CA LYS A 491 -13.89 20.99 -14.99
C LYS A 491 -14.89 20.38 -14.01
N LYS A 492 -16.15 20.84 -13.99
CA LYS A 492 -17.21 20.27 -13.14
C LYS A 492 -17.53 18.82 -13.49
N ALA A 493 -17.57 18.47 -14.77
CA ALA A 493 -17.77 17.09 -15.22
C ALA A 493 -16.63 16.17 -14.74
N HIS A 494 -15.39 16.61 -14.87
CA HIS A 494 -14.24 15.87 -14.36
C HIS A 494 -14.22 15.81 -12.83
N LEU A 495 -14.56 16.88 -12.12
CA LEU A 495 -14.70 16.89 -10.66
C LEU A 495 -15.69 15.80 -10.20
N ALA A 496 -16.86 15.72 -10.84
CA ALA A 496 -17.88 14.72 -10.51
C ALA A 496 -17.47 13.28 -10.88
N LEU A 497 -16.74 13.09 -11.97
CA LEU A 497 -16.30 11.77 -12.44
C LEU A 497 -15.10 11.25 -11.63
N LEU A 498 -14.09 12.10 -11.46
CA LEU A 498 -12.82 11.77 -10.82
C LEU A 498 -12.92 11.81 -9.31
N GLY A 499 -13.86 12.58 -8.75
CA GLY A 499 -14.11 12.66 -7.31
C GLY A 499 -14.62 11.38 -6.66
N GLY A 500 -15.07 10.40 -7.45
CA GLY A 500 -15.66 9.16 -6.95
C GLY A 500 -17.05 9.35 -6.36
N SER A 501 -17.60 8.25 -5.83
CA SER A 501 -18.98 8.17 -5.33
C SER A 501 -19.25 9.14 -4.17
N LEU A 502 -18.31 9.27 -3.23
CA LEU A 502 -18.44 10.17 -2.08
C LEU A 502 -18.60 11.63 -2.50
N LEU A 503 -17.70 12.12 -3.35
CA LEU A 503 -17.76 13.51 -3.82
C LEU A 503 -19.02 13.73 -4.65
N HIS A 504 -19.40 12.75 -5.48
CA HIS A 504 -20.61 12.81 -6.28
C HIS A 504 -21.89 12.90 -5.43
N GLU A 505 -22.00 12.11 -4.36
CA GLU A 505 -23.12 12.18 -3.42
C GLU A 505 -23.20 13.55 -2.74
N ARG A 506 -22.05 14.09 -2.31
CA ARG A 506 -21.97 15.40 -1.63
C ARG A 506 -22.25 16.56 -2.57
N LEU A 507 -21.81 16.49 -3.82
CA LEU A 507 -22.17 17.43 -4.88
C LEU A 507 -23.70 17.52 -5.05
N LYS A 508 -24.39 16.37 -5.07
CA LYS A 508 -25.87 16.34 -5.16
C LYS A 508 -26.56 16.98 -3.95
N LEU A 509 -25.96 16.87 -2.76
CA LEU A 509 -26.50 17.48 -1.54
C LEU A 509 -26.28 18.99 -1.50
N LEU A 510 -25.11 19.47 -1.93
CA LEU A 510 -24.74 20.90 -1.88
C LEU A 510 -25.31 21.73 -3.04
N PHE A 511 -25.67 21.07 -4.14
CA PHE A 511 -26.22 21.69 -5.35
C PHE A 511 -27.50 20.95 -5.81
N PRO A 512 -28.62 21.10 -5.08
CA PRO A 512 -29.88 20.48 -5.47
C PRO A 512 -30.45 21.10 -6.77
N ARG A 513 -31.42 20.42 -7.41
CA ARG A 513 -32.24 20.97 -8.52
C ARG A 513 -31.45 21.53 -9.72
N GLN A 514 -30.36 20.88 -10.12
CA GLN A 514 -29.50 21.29 -11.25
C GLN A 514 -28.77 22.63 -11.04
N GLU A 515 -28.69 23.15 -9.81
CA GLU A 515 -27.88 24.34 -9.49
C GLU A 515 -26.40 24.16 -9.84
N LEU A 516 -25.91 22.91 -9.90
CA LEU A 516 -24.56 22.57 -10.31
C LEU A 516 -24.24 23.00 -11.76
N ASP A 517 -25.22 22.96 -12.66
CA ASP A 517 -25.01 23.30 -14.08
C ASP A 517 -24.79 24.81 -14.25
N SER A 518 -25.50 25.62 -13.46
CA SER A 518 -25.42 27.09 -13.44
C SER A 518 -24.27 27.66 -12.59
N ALA A 519 -23.79 26.93 -11.58
CA ALA A 519 -22.70 27.39 -10.71
C ALA A 519 -21.35 27.45 -11.46
N SER A 520 -20.49 28.41 -11.13
CA SER A 520 -19.11 28.41 -11.64
C SER A 520 -18.30 27.29 -11.00
N TYR A 521 -17.20 26.87 -11.63
CA TYR A 521 -16.29 25.90 -11.03
C TYR A 521 -15.75 26.42 -9.67
N GLU A 522 -15.40 27.71 -9.60
CA GLU A 522 -14.93 28.37 -8.38
C GLU A 522 -15.97 28.33 -7.24
N GLU A 523 -17.25 28.57 -7.54
CA GLU A 523 -18.33 28.45 -6.57
C GLU A 523 -18.46 27.01 -6.06
N VAL A 524 -18.38 26.03 -6.97
CA VAL A 524 -18.44 24.60 -6.63
C VAL A 524 -17.31 24.23 -5.69
N ILE A 525 -16.06 24.61 -6.01
CA ILE A 525 -14.91 24.36 -5.14
C ILE A 525 -15.08 25.06 -3.80
N THR A 526 -15.52 26.31 -3.77
CA THR A 526 -15.70 27.06 -2.52
C THR A 526 -16.70 26.38 -1.58
N ARG A 527 -17.85 25.93 -2.09
CA ARG A 527 -18.84 25.22 -1.26
C ARG A 527 -18.33 23.86 -0.80
N LEU A 528 -17.64 23.12 -1.66
CA LEU A 528 -17.07 21.81 -1.29
C LEU A 528 -15.96 21.97 -0.26
N THR A 529 -15.04 22.92 -0.43
CA THR A 529 -14.01 23.26 0.55
C THR A 529 -14.65 23.69 1.87
N THR A 530 -15.67 24.54 1.85
CA THR A 530 -16.40 24.93 3.06
C THR A 530 -17.09 23.74 3.74
N HIS A 531 -17.50 22.73 2.98
CA HIS A 531 -18.17 21.54 3.51
C HIS A 531 -17.18 20.51 4.08
N PHE A 532 -16.14 20.18 3.32
CA PHE A 532 -15.18 19.12 3.63
C PHE A 532 -14.01 19.62 4.49
N ASP A 533 -13.51 20.82 4.20
CA ASP A 533 -12.41 21.47 4.91
C ASP A 533 -12.93 22.53 5.87
N ARG A 534 -14.12 22.30 6.44
CA ARG A 534 -14.65 23.14 7.53
C ARG A 534 -13.49 23.46 8.46
N PRO A 535 -13.23 24.76 8.76
CA PRO A 535 -12.36 25.08 9.86
C PRO A 535 -12.87 24.28 11.04
N ASP A 536 -11.95 23.56 11.66
CA ASP A 536 -12.08 22.90 12.94
C ASP A 536 -13.00 23.74 13.85
N GLU A 537 -13.75 23.10 14.75
CA GLU A 537 -14.71 23.79 15.65
C GLU A 537 -14.07 24.88 16.54
N TRP A 538 -12.75 25.08 16.43
CA TRP A 538 -11.91 26.00 17.15
C TRP A 538 -11.36 27.08 16.20
N GLY A 539 -11.85 28.31 16.34
CA GLY A 539 -11.42 29.45 15.51
C GLY A 539 -9.96 29.89 15.72
N GLU A 540 -9.52 30.86 14.92
CA GLU A 540 -8.18 31.50 14.92
C GLU A 540 -7.55 31.69 16.31
N VAL A 541 -8.37 32.07 17.29
CA VAL A 541 -7.97 32.30 18.69
C VAL A 541 -7.30 31.09 19.33
N VAL A 542 -7.72 29.87 18.99
CA VAL A 542 -7.16 28.64 19.58
C VAL A 542 -5.77 28.33 19.00
N HIS A 543 -5.58 28.54 17.70
CA HIS A 543 -4.25 28.40 17.09
C HIS A 543 -3.29 29.47 17.59
N HIS A 544 -3.75 30.71 17.76
CA HIS A 544 -2.95 31.75 18.41
C HIS A 544 -2.56 31.33 19.83
N ALA A 545 -3.50 30.82 20.63
CA ALA A 545 -3.22 30.35 21.99
C ALA A 545 -2.20 29.19 22.00
N ARG A 546 -2.35 28.21 21.11
CA ARG A 546 -1.40 27.10 20.95
C ARG A 546 -0.02 27.60 20.53
N PHE A 547 0.05 28.42 19.48
CA PHE A 547 1.28 29.04 19.00
C PHE A 547 1.99 29.81 20.12
N HIS A 548 1.28 30.64 20.87
CA HIS A 548 1.86 31.41 21.97
C HIS A 548 2.23 30.57 23.19
N SER A 549 1.71 29.34 23.31
CA SER A 549 2.09 28.38 24.36
C SER A 549 3.31 27.52 24.03
N LEU A 550 3.80 27.53 22.78
CA LEU A 550 4.90 26.67 22.36
C LEU A 550 6.21 26.99 23.09
N VAL A 551 6.71 25.98 23.80
CA VAL A 551 8.03 25.95 24.46
C VAL A 551 8.74 24.63 24.17
N GLN A 552 10.07 24.67 24.10
CA GLN A 552 10.90 23.51 23.81
C GLN A 552 10.79 22.48 24.95
N GLN A 553 10.30 21.28 24.61
CA GLN A 553 10.07 20.21 25.57
C GLN A 553 11.37 19.51 26.01
N PRO A 554 11.42 18.88 27.20
CA PRO A 554 12.56 18.05 27.62
C PRO A 554 12.88 16.97 26.58
N GLY A 555 14.13 16.89 26.13
CA GLY A 555 14.56 15.93 25.10
C GLY A 555 14.20 16.31 23.65
N GLN A 556 13.45 17.39 23.42
CA GLN A 556 13.17 17.90 22.08
C GLN A 556 14.39 18.65 21.54
N THR A 557 14.85 18.27 20.35
CA THR A 557 15.96 18.97 19.69
C THR A 557 15.53 20.37 19.24
N LEU A 558 16.47 21.32 19.19
CA LEU A 558 16.19 22.68 18.71
C LEU A 558 15.62 22.70 17.29
N LYS A 559 16.05 21.78 16.42
CA LYS A 559 15.52 21.63 15.06
C LYS A 559 14.05 21.17 15.06
N GLN A 560 13.68 20.23 15.93
CA GLN A 560 12.29 19.81 16.10
C GLN A 560 11.45 20.96 16.63
N PHE A 561 11.94 21.70 17.62
CA PHE A 561 11.23 22.84 18.19
C PHE A 561 10.95 23.95 17.15
N VAL A 562 11.96 24.37 16.38
CA VAL A 562 11.78 25.38 15.31
C VAL A 562 10.76 24.90 14.26
N ARG A 563 10.79 23.61 13.90
CA ARG A 563 9.83 23.03 12.96
C ARG A 563 8.40 23.11 13.49
N VAL A 564 8.20 22.80 14.77
CA VAL A 564 6.89 22.87 15.45
C VAL A 564 6.34 24.30 15.44
N VAL A 565 7.17 25.29 15.79
CA VAL A 565 6.77 26.70 15.74
C VAL A 565 6.34 27.12 14.33
N LYS A 566 7.08 26.68 13.30
CA LYS A 566 6.73 26.97 11.90
C LYS A 566 5.46 26.28 11.42
N LEU A 567 5.16 25.08 11.90
CA LEU A 567 3.96 24.34 11.54
C LEU A 567 2.72 25.01 12.14
N GLU A 568 2.74 25.30 13.45
CA GLU A 568 1.59 25.92 14.13
C GLU A 568 1.27 27.32 13.56
N ALA A 569 2.30 28.08 13.16
CA ALA A 569 2.14 29.39 12.53
C ALA A 569 1.32 29.35 11.21
N GLN A 570 1.25 28.21 10.53
CA GLN A 570 0.46 28.06 9.28
C GLN A 570 -1.04 28.16 9.54
N PHE A 571 -1.48 27.87 10.76
CA PHE A 571 -2.89 27.87 11.15
C PHE A 571 -3.33 29.16 11.86
N CYS A 572 -2.40 30.08 12.12
CA CYS A 572 -2.66 31.28 12.90
C CYS A 572 -3.03 32.52 12.06
N THR A 573 -3.24 32.41 10.75
CA THR A 573 -3.61 33.55 9.87
C THR A 573 -2.78 34.84 10.08
N PHE A 574 -1.50 34.72 10.49
CA PHE A 574 -0.66 35.88 10.82
C PHE A 574 -0.34 36.80 9.62
N GLY A 575 -0.66 36.39 8.39
CA GLY A 575 -0.45 37.17 7.19
C GLY A 575 1.00 37.64 7.05
N SER A 576 1.21 38.93 6.80
CA SER A 576 2.54 39.52 6.65
C SER A 576 3.39 39.46 7.92
N TYR A 577 2.80 39.24 9.10
CA TYR A 577 3.48 39.17 10.40
C TYR A 577 4.00 37.76 10.76
N ALA A 578 3.76 36.76 9.91
CA ALA A 578 4.11 35.37 10.22
C ALA A 578 5.61 35.17 10.53
N ARG A 579 6.50 35.90 9.84
CA ARG A 579 7.96 35.72 10.01
C ARG A 579 8.43 36.24 11.36
N GLU A 580 7.89 37.37 11.79
CA GLU A 580 8.13 38.01 13.09
C GLU A 580 7.55 37.16 14.22
N ALA A 581 6.31 36.68 14.06
CA ALA A 581 5.67 35.79 15.04
C ALA A 581 6.51 34.53 15.29
N ILE A 582 6.95 33.85 14.22
CA ILE A 582 7.80 32.64 14.30
C ILE A 582 9.14 32.97 14.98
N ARG A 583 9.80 34.07 14.58
CA ARG A 583 11.05 34.51 15.20
C ARG A 583 10.87 34.71 16.70
N ASP A 584 9.87 35.49 17.11
CA ASP A 584 9.62 35.84 18.51
C ASP A 584 9.32 34.59 19.32
N ARG A 585 8.55 33.66 18.74
CA ARG A 585 8.24 32.40 19.41
C ARG A 585 9.45 31.48 19.58
N ILE A 586 10.38 31.46 18.61
CA ILE A 586 11.67 30.77 18.75
C ILE A 586 12.46 31.38 19.90
N VAL A 587 12.61 32.70 19.95
CA VAL A 587 13.39 33.39 21.00
C VAL A 587 12.82 33.07 22.38
N VAL A 588 11.51 33.22 22.56
CA VAL A 588 10.91 33.03 23.89
C VAL A 588 10.78 31.54 24.24
N GLY A 589 10.57 30.67 23.26
CA GLY A 589 10.26 29.26 23.51
C GLY A 589 11.46 28.31 23.56
N VAL A 590 12.69 28.71 23.20
CA VAL A 590 13.87 27.86 23.42
C VAL A 590 14.11 27.60 24.91
N ARG A 591 14.55 26.40 25.27
CA ARG A 591 14.75 25.99 26.67
C ARG A 591 16.06 26.51 27.26
N SER A 592 17.12 26.63 26.45
CA SER A 592 18.44 27.10 26.91
C SER A 592 18.41 28.62 27.12
N ASP A 593 18.63 29.06 28.35
CA ASP A 593 18.69 30.49 28.68
C ASP A 593 19.89 31.18 28.01
N ASP A 594 21.02 30.48 27.86
CA ASP A 594 22.19 31.02 27.14
C ASP A 594 21.90 31.24 25.65
N LEU A 595 21.21 30.30 24.99
CA LEU A 595 20.75 30.48 23.62
C LEU A 595 19.75 31.62 23.51
N ARG A 596 18.82 31.72 24.46
CA ARG A 596 17.85 32.82 24.50
C ARG A 596 18.56 34.17 24.60
N ASN A 597 19.54 34.30 25.49
CA ASN A 597 20.34 35.51 25.65
C ASN A 597 21.15 35.84 24.41
N LEU A 598 21.73 34.83 23.73
CA LEU A 598 22.44 35.01 22.46
C LEU A 598 21.54 35.56 21.36
N LEU A 599 20.29 35.10 21.29
CA LEU A 599 19.31 35.60 20.34
C LEU A 599 18.86 37.02 20.67
N LEU A 600 18.61 37.31 21.95
CA LEU A 600 18.19 38.64 22.43
C LEU A 600 19.29 39.72 22.28
N ALA A 601 20.56 39.33 22.23
CA ALA A 601 21.68 40.26 22.03
C ALA A 601 21.75 40.84 20.59
N ASP A 602 21.00 40.29 19.63
CA ASP A 602 20.96 40.78 18.25
C ASP A 602 19.85 41.80 18.04
N GLN A 603 20.22 43.08 17.91
CA GLN A 603 19.29 44.20 17.73
C GLN A 603 18.51 44.14 16.40
N HIS A 604 18.98 43.36 15.42
CA HIS A 604 18.34 43.22 14.10
C HIS A 604 18.05 41.76 13.77
N LEU A 605 17.64 40.98 14.78
CA LEU A 605 17.35 39.57 14.60
C LEU A 605 16.21 39.35 13.58
N THR A 606 16.55 38.70 12.46
CA THR A 606 15.59 38.17 11.48
C THR A 606 15.32 36.69 11.75
N LEU A 607 14.23 36.14 11.20
CA LEU A 607 13.93 34.72 11.29
C LEU A 607 15.08 33.85 10.74
N GLU A 608 15.68 34.24 9.62
CA GLU A 608 16.82 33.54 9.01
C GLU A 608 18.07 33.58 9.90
N SER A 609 18.36 34.75 10.51
CA SER A 609 19.47 34.89 11.46
C SER A 609 19.25 34.06 12.73
N ALA A 610 18.01 34.06 13.26
CA ALA A 610 17.64 33.26 14.42
C ALA A 610 17.81 31.76 14.15
N GLU A 611 17.31 31.26 13.02
CA GLU A 611 17.46 29.85 12.63
C GLU A 611 18.92 29.46 12.45
N ARG A 612 19.73 30.34 11.84
CA ARG A 612 21.17 30.11 11.67
C ARG A 612 21.88 30.03 13.02
N LYS A 613 21.60 30.95 13.95
CA LYS A 613 22.18 30.96 15.30
C LYS A 613 21.76 29.74 16.11
N VAL A 614 20.49 29.35 16.05
CA VAL A 614 19.97 28.13 16.66
C VAL A 614 20.67 26.88 16.10
N ALA A 615 20.89 26.83 14.78
CA ALA A 615 21.60 25.73 14.13
C ALA A 615 23.07 25.64 14.55
N ILE A 616 23.78 26.78 14.62
CA ILE A 616 25.17 26.85 15.10
C ILE A 616 25.24 26.42 16.57
N TRP A 617 24.35 26.92 17.42
CA TRP A 617 24.27 26.55 18.83
C TRP A 617 24.08 25.04 19.02
N ALA A 618 23.19 24.44 18.24
CA ALA A 618 22.93 23.00 18.27
C ALA A 618 24.13 22.16 17.80
N MET A 619 25.03 22.73 16.98
CA MET A 619 26.26 22.07 16.57
C MET A 619 27.35 22.14 17.65
N LEU A 620 27.46 23.28 18.33
CA LEU A 620 28.50 23.52 19.34
C LEU A 620 28.22 22.82 20.67
N ASN A 621 26.95 22.59 21.02
CA ASN A 621 26.53 22.07 22.32
C ASN A 621 25.96 20.64 22.23
N LYS A 622 26.55 19.76 21.42
CA LYS A 622 26.23 18.33 21.45
C LYS A 622 26.81 17.68 22.71
N SER A 623 25.97 17.42 23.70
CA SER A 623 26.19 16.44 24.77
C SER A 623 25.11 15.37 24.75
#